data_AF-A0A2E9T0X9-F1
#
_entry.id   AF-A0A2E9T0X9-F1
#
_cell.length_a   1.000
_cell.length_b   1.000
_cell.length_c   1.000
_cell.angle_alpha   90.00
_cell.angle_beta   90.00
_cell.angle_gamma   90.00
#
_symmetry.space_group_name_H-M   'P 1'
#
loop_
_entity.id
_entity.type
_entity.pdbx_description
1 polymer ?
#
loop_
_entity_poly.entity_id
_entity_poly.type
_entity_poly.pdbx_seq_one_letter_code
_entity_poly.pdbx_strand_id
1 'polypeptide(L)'
;EPHWEKKPGAVIAFEQQTLYGLLIVNKRRCVYSNIDPKVSRELFIRTALVEQELGQNEGFLQYNQELIEDIQVLENKSRRRDILVDEQTLFEFYDKKIPQDVNNRAAFNKWWKGQKQKDKRFLHMSREELMQHGADHVTEFDYPDTWQQENLLLPLAYHFDPGQAVDGVAVQIPVALLNQVQETGFDWHIPAFRHELICALIKSLPKTIRRNFVPAPNYADAVLAAIEPMQGNLIDAISTRLLRMTGVRVEPDAWDLSTLAPHLRLQFEVRDENDKLLARGLNLTKLKAQLQGKVTDTLSKVADKGIEKADLTEWSFGELPSSYVKKQGQYEIKAFPALVDKKDSAAVELFDNEHKAQQAHQQGLRRLVLLNVPSPIKYLQQNLPNKSKLGLYFNPFGKVNDLIDDCIAAAVDSLLTKYGNIRTAEAFEKAKEQIRGELGDTVVEIATQVEQVLSIAHGLNKRMKGRVDLTMITAHGDIKSQLQSLVFKGFVSQHGAAKMMDLIRYLKAIERRLEKLPVDPNRDRLCVLELEKVAEQYQKLTNKIPKGMPVPEEISNIFWMQQELRVSLFAQTLGTPYPVSAKRVLNAIKESEL
;
A
#
# COMPACT_ATOMS: atom_id res chain seq x y z
N GLU A 1 4.87 -30.02 45.38
CA GLU A 1 5.64 -28.82 45.04
C GLU A 1 4.89 -27.58 45.53
N PRO A 2 5.54 -26.72 46.32
CA PRO A 2 4.95 -25.47 46.76
C PRO A 2 4.90 -24.46 45.59
N HIS A 3 3.79 -23.75 45.44
CA HIS A 3 3.64 -22.71 44.41
C HIS A 3 2.77 -21.56 44.95
N TRP A 4 2.97 -20.36 44.42
CA TRP A 4 2.11 -19.22 44.73
C TRP A 4 0.75 -19.37 44.05
N GLU A 5 -0.34 -19.07 44.77
CA GLU A 5 -1.65 -18.89 44.16
C GLU A 5 -2.15 -17.45 44.39
N LYS A 6 -2.40 -16.70 43.30
CA LYS A 6 -2.86 -15.29 43.31
C LYS A 6 -4.15 -15.08 44.11
N LYS A 7 -5.12 -15.98 43.98
CA LYS A 7 -6.45 -15.85 44.61
C LYS A 7 -6.37 -15.91 46.15
N PRO A 8 -5.80 -16.95 46.78
CA PRO A 8 -5.58 -16.95 48.23
C PRO A 8 -4.48 -15.97 48.66
N GLY A 9 -3.54 -15.62 47.78
CA GLY A 9 -2.42 -14.73 48.10
C GLY A 9 -1.44 -15.38 49.08
N ALA A 10 -1.18 -16.68 48.92
CA ALA A 10 -0.30 -17.46 49.77
C ALA A 10 0.35 -18.60 48.95
N VAL A 11 1.43 -19.16 49.49
CA VAL A 11 2.06 -20.34 48.91
C VAL A 11 1.28 -21.57 49.35
N ILE A 12 0.88 -22.38 48.38
CA ILE A 12 0.08 -23.59 48.55
C ILE A 12 0.92 -24.81 48.17
N ALA A 13 0.73 -25.89 48.91
CA ALA A 13 1.27 -27.20 48.56
C ALA A 13 0.19 -28.28 48.66
N PHE A 14 0.49 -29.44 48.08
CA PHE A 14 -0.35 -30.64 48.22
C PHE A 14 0.35 -31.61 49.17
N GLU A 15 -0.30 -31.90 50.28
CA GLU A 15 0.16 -32.84 51.28
C GLU A 15 -0.30 -34.27 50.93
N GLN A 16 0.61 -35.23 51.08
CA GLN A 16 0.33 -36.65 51.02
C GLN A 16 0.74 -37.30 52.34
N GLN A 17 -0.19 -38.03 52.96
CA GLN A 17 0.09 -38.78 54.19
C GLN A 17 0.04 -40.26 53.90
N THR A 18 1.09 -40.98 54.29
CA THR A 18 1.16 -42.44 54.18
C THR A 18 1.29 -43.05 55.57
N LEU A 19 0.66 -44.21 55.77
CA LEU A 19 0.82 -45.02 56.96
C LEU A 19 1.13 -46.45 56.53
N TYR A 20 2.27 -46.98 56.97
CA TYR A 20 2.75 -48.31 56.57
C TYR A 20 2.76 -48.54 55.04
N GLY A 21 3.10 -47.52 54.26
CA GLY A 21 3.14 -47.59 52.79
C GLY A 21 1.78 -47.44 52.08
N LEU A 22 0.69 -47.32 52.83
CA LEU A 22 -0.65 -47.03 52.29
C LEU A 22 -0.92 -45.53 52.33
N LEU A 23 -1.36 -44.97 51.21
CA LEU A 23 -1.73 -43.55 51.10
C LEU A 23 -3.08 -43.31 51.80
N ILE A 24 -3.07 -42.58 52.92
CA ILE A 24 -4.28 -42.25 53.70
C ILE A 24 -4.86 -40.91 53.27
N VAL A 25 -4.00 -39.93 52.98
CA VAL A 25 -4.41 -38.61 52.48
C VAL A 25 -3.74 -38.39 51.15
N ASN A 26 -4.55 -38.25 50.10
CA ASN A 26 -4.06 -37.97 48.76
C ASN A 26 -4.28 -36.49 48.40
N LYS A 27 -3.17 -35.77 48.12
CA LYS A 27 -3.16 -34.39 47.61
C LYS A 27 -4.09 -33.43 48.37
N ARG A 28 -3.99 -33.41 49.71
CA ARG A 28 -4.70 -32.40 50.50
C ARG A 28 -4.06 -31.03 50.27
N ARG A 29 -4.83 -30.07 49.79
CA ARG A 29 -4.39 -28.68 49.62
C ARG A 29 -4.13 -28.05 50.99
N CYS A 30 -2.92 -27.54 51.22
CA CYS A 30 -2.53 -26.92 52.48
C CYS A 30 -1.78 -25.61 52.25
N VAL A 31 -1.88 -24.68 53.22
CA VAL A 31 -1.13 -23.42 53.20
C VAL A 31 0.29 -23.70 53.63
N TYR A 32 1.22 -23.56 52.69
CA TYR A 32 2.63 -23.89 52.89
C TYR A 32 3.37 -22.82 53.70
N SER A 33 2.84 -21.59 53.75
CA SER A 33 3.41 -20.48 54.55
C SER A 33 3.59 -20.79 56.04
N ASN A 34 2.82 -21.73 56.60
CA ASN A 34 2.94 -22.17 58.00
C ASN A 34 3.88 -23.36 58.18
N ILE A 35 4.23 -24.06 57.10
CA ILE A 35 5.06 -25.26 57.11
C ILE A 35 6.52 -24.86 56.89
N ASP A 36 6.78 -24.10 55.83
CA ASP A 36 8.10 -23.54 55.53
C ASP A 36 7.97 -22.05 55.18
N PRO A 37 8.10 -21.17 56.19
CA PRO A 37 8.01 -19.73 55.99
C PRO A 37 9.08 -19.18 55.05
N LYS A 38 10.27 -19.79 55.01
CA LYS A 38 11.42 -19.31 54.24
C LYS A 38 11.20 -19.54 52.75
N VAL A 39 10.89 -20.78 52.37
CA VAL A 39 10.55 -21.12 50.97
C VAL A 39 9.32 -20.35 50.52
N SER A 40 8.34 -20.20 51.42
CA SER A 40 7.12 -19.46 51.09
C SER A 40 7.39 -17.97 50.86
N ARG A 41 8.33 -17.38 51.59
CA ARG A 41 8.74 -15.99 51.39
C ARG A 41 9.49 -15.81 50.07
N GLU A 42 10.37 -16.75 49.72
CA GLU A 42 11.07 -16.70 48.44
C GLU A 42 10.08 -16.71 47.26
N LEU A 43 9.16 -17.69 47.26
CA LEU A 43 8.11 -17.80 46.24
C LEU A 43 7.15 -16.61 46.25
N PHE A 44 6.86 -16.04 47.42
CA PHE A 44 6.08 -14.81 47.53
C PHE A 44 6.76 -13.64 46.82
N ILE A 45 8.06 -13.41 47.06
CA ILE A 45 8.76 -12.30 46.41
C ILE A 45 8.86 -12.51 44.90
N ARG A 46 9.31 -13.70 44.46
CA ARG A 46 9.47 -14.00 43.02
C ARG A 46 8.15 -13.88 42.27
N THR A 47 7.14 -14.66 42.67
CA THR A 47 5.89 -14.71 41.90
C THR A 47 4.98 -13.51 42.21
N ALA A 48 4.80 -13.13 43.48
CA ALA A 48 3.82 -12.10 43.80
C ALA A 48 4.34 -10.68 43.49
N LEU A 49 5.64 -10.41 43.66
CA LEU A 49 6.20 -9.06 43.52
C LEU A 49 6.99 -8.89 42.21
N VAL A 50 7.91 -9.80 41.90
CA VAL A 50 8.72 -9.70 40.66
C VAL A 50 7.87 -10.02 39.43
N GLU A 51 7.12 -11.14 39.43
CA GLU A 51 6.17 -11.49 38.35
C GLU A 51 4.80 -10.80 38.48
N GLN A 52 4.62 -9.96 39.50
CA GLN A 52 3.41 -9.13 39.73
C GLN A 52 2.09 -9.89 39.94
N GLU A 53 2.17 -11.13 40.44
CA GLU A 53 1.00 -11.93 40.77
C GLU A 53 0.45 -11.68 42.19
N LEU A 54 0.68 -10.48 42.77
CA LEU A 54 0.13 -10.10 44.07
C LEU A 54 -1.41 -10.09 44.08
N GLY A 55 -2.03 -9.77 42.94
CA GLY A 55 -3.49 -9.75 42.79
C GLY A 55 -4.17 -8.55 43.46
N GLN A 56 -3.46 -7.43 43.59
CA GLN A 56 -4.00 -6.15 44.02
C GLN A 56 -3.25 -5.00 43.32
N ASN A 57 -3.91 -3.86 43.14
CA ASN A 57 -3.32 -2.70 42.46
C ASN A 57 -2.56 -1.82 43.46
N GLU A 58 -1.23 -1.91 43.46
CA GLU A 58 -0.35 -1.05 44.25
C GLU A 58 0.48 -0.15 43.34
N GLY A 59 0.56 1.14 43.66
CA GLY A 59 1.23 2.12 42.80
C GLY A 59 2.73 1.85 42.57
N PHE A 60 3.43 1.24 43.53
CA PHE A 60 4.84 0.88 43.36
C PHE A 60 5.04 -0.27 42.37
N LEU A 61 4.09 -1.23 42.30
CA LEU A 61 4.18 -2.34 41.33
C LEU A 61 4.01 -1.80 39.92
N GLN A 62 3.01 -0.94 39.72
CA GLN A 62 2.79 -0.28 38.44
C GLN A 62 4.01 0.56 38.03
N TYR A 63 4.54 1.38 38.94
CA TYR A 63 5.72 2.19 38.67
C TYR A 63 6.96 1.35 38.33
N ASN A 64 7.24 0.28 39.09
CA ASN A 64 8.38 -0.59 38.81
C ASN A 64 8.21 -1.32 37.47
N GLN A 65 6.98 -1.72 37.12
CA GLN A 65 6.69 -2.33 35.83
C GLN A 65 6.93 -1.38 34.66
N GLU A 66 6.40 -0.16 34.75
CA GLU A 66 6.60 0.88 33.74
C GLU A 66 8.11 1.15 33.55
N LEU A 67 8.87 1.20 34.65
CA LEU A 67 10.33 1.40 34.58
C LEU A 67 11.08 0.20 33.98
N ILE A 68 10.65 -1.03 34.24
CA ILE A 68 11.19 -2.24 33.60
C ILE A 68 10.89 -2.23 32.09
N GLU A 69 9.65 -1.89 31.71
CA GLU A 69 9.24 -1.77 30.30
C GLU A 69 10.05 -0.70 29.56
N ASP A 70 10.28 0.46 30.18
CA ASP A 70 11.13 1.53 29.62
C ASP A 70 12.57 1.04 29.38
N ILE A 71 13.14 0.26 30.30
CA ILE A 71 14.49 -0.30 30.14
C ILE A 71 14.51 -1.39 29.06
N GLN A 72 13.46 -2.22 28.96
CA GLN A 72 13.34 -3.19 27.87
C GLN A 72 13.23 -2.52 26.49
N VAL A 73 12.58 -1.35 26.39
CA VAL A 73 12.60 -0.54 25.17
C VAL A 73 14.02 -0.10 24.83
N LEU A 74 14.82 0.30 25.83
CA LEU A 74 16.23 0.64 25.63
C LEU A 74 17.06 -0.57 25.19
N GLU A 75 16.81 -1.76 25.73
CA GLU A 75 17.43 -3.02 25.28
C GLU A 75 17.15 -3.31 23.82
N ASN A 76 15.89 -3.12 23.40
CA ASN A 76 15.48 -3.31 22.02
C ASN A 76 16.12 -2.27 21.08
N LYS A 77 16.15 -0.99 21.48
CA LYS A 77 16.78 0.11 20.73
C LYS A 77 18.29 -0.13 20.57
N SER A 78 18.99 -0.36 21.68
CA SER A 78 20.43 -0.59 21.72
C SER A 78 20.88 -1.97 21.23
N ARG A 79 19.93 -2.88 20.99
CA ARG A 79 20.15 -4.27 20.59
C ARG A 79 21.07 -5.02 21.58
N ARG A 80 20.80 -4.86 22.87
CA ARG A 80 21.57 -5.41 24.00
C ARG A 80 20.63 -5.93 25.08
N ARG A 81 20.74 -7.21 25.45
CA ARG A 81 19.93 -7.87 26.51
C ARG A 81 20.57 -7.82 27.90
N ASP A 82 21.66 -7.07 28.04
CA ASP A 82 22.46 -6.97 29.27
C ASP A 82 22.29 -5.60 29.95
N ILE A 83 21.22 -4.87 29.64
CA ILE A 83 20.97 -3.56 30.26
C ILE A 83 20.06 -3.74 31.47
N LEU A 84 18.98 -4.51 31.36
CA LEU A 84 18.10 -4.82 32.48
C LEU A 84 18.78 -5.84 33.40
N VAL A 85 18.70 -5.61 34.71
CA VAL A 85 19.15 -6.58 35.70
C VAL A 85 18.35 -7.89 35.64
N ASP A 86 18.97 -9.00 36.04
CA ASP A 86 18.32 -10.29 36.08
C ASP A 86 17.23 -10.40 37.17
N GLU A 87 16.38 -11.43 37.06
CA GLU A 87 15.31 -11.68 38.03
C GLU A 87 15.84 -11.85 39.46
N GLN A 88 17.05 -12.38 39.60
CA GLN A 88 17.70 -12.54 40.90
C GLN A 88 17.99 -11.19 41.57
N THR A 89 18.44 -10.20 40.82
CA THR A 89 18.66 -8.84 41.33
C THR A 89 17.35 -8.17 41.74
N LEU A 90 16.28 -8.35 40.95
CA LEU A 90 14.94 -7.86 41.30
C LEU A 90 14.44 -8.50 42.60
N PHE A 91 14.65 -9.80 42.77
CA PHE A 91 14.35 -10.52 43.99
C PHE A 91 15.12 -9.93 45.19
N GLU A 92 16.43 -9.69 45.05
CA GLU A 92 17.27 -9.16 46.12
C GLU A 92 16.84 -7.77 46.58
N PHE A 93 16.37 -6.92 45.68
CA PHE A 93 15.82 -5.60 46.02
C PHE A 93 14.68 -5.73 47.04
N TYR A 94 13.71 -6.61 46.76
CA TYR A 94 12.59 -6.85 47.65
C TYR A 94 13.03 -7.59 48.92
N ASP A 95 13.92 -8.57 48.79
CA ASP A 95 14.43 -9.36 49.92
C ASP A 95 15.11 -8.50 50.98
N LYS A 96 15.91 -7.53 50.56
CA LYS A 96 16.61 -6.57 51.45
C LYS A 96 15.65 -5.62 52.17
N LYS A 97 14.50 -5.29 51.57
CA LYS A 97 13.55 -4.28 52.07
C LYS A 97 12.38 -4.87 52.86
N ILE A 98 11.94 -6.08 52.52
CA ILE A 98 10.76 -6.71 53.09
C ILE A 98 11.16 -7.57 54.30
N PRO A 99 10.51 -7.44 55.46
CA PRO A 99 10.79 -8.26 56.64
C PRO A 99 10.70 -9.78 56.39
N GLN A 100 11.44 -10.56 57.19
CA GLN A 100 11.53 -12.02 57.06
C GLN A 100 10.22 -12.76 57.38
N ASP A 101 9.32 -12.15 58.14
CA ASP A 101 8.00 -12.70 58.51
C ASP A 101 6.92 -12.46 57.45
N VAL A 102 7.20 -11.66 56.41
CA VAL A 102 6.27 -11.37 55.32
C VAL A 102 6.42 -12.43 54.22
N ASN A 103 5.59 -13.46 54.27
CA ASN A 103 5.65 -14.61 53.35
C ASN A 103 4.33 -14.91 52.60
N ASN A 104 3.36 -14.00 52.71
CA ASN A 104 2.06 -14.07 52.05
C ASN A 104 1.46 -12.66 51.93
N ARG A 105 0.40 -12.51 51.12
CA ARG A 105 -0.24 -11.21 50.87
C ARG A 105 -0.84 -10.57 52.13
N ALA A 106 -1.38 -11.37 53.05
CA ALA A 106 -1.99 -10.83 54.27
C ALA A 106 -0.93 -10.20 55.19
N ALA A 107 0.19 -10.88 55.38
CA ALA A 107 1.36 -10.37 56.11
C ALA A 107 1.94 -9.13 55.41
N PHE A 108 2.05 -9.16 54.08
CA PHE A 108 2.50 -8.03 53.28
C PHE A 108 1.60 -6.81 53.46
N ASN A 109 0.29 -6.97 53.35
CA ASN A 109 -0.67 -5.86 53.48
C ASN A 109 -0.62 -5.21 54.86
N LYS A 110 -0.46 -6.02 55.92
CA LYS A 110 -0.32 -5.50 57.29
C LYS A 110 0.94 -4.65 57.44
N TRP A 111 2.09 -5.16 56.98
CA TRP A 111 3.36 -4.46 57.03
C TRP A 111 3.35 -3.21 56.13
N TRP A 112 2.95 -3.37 54.88
CA TRP A 112 2.95 -2.32 53.86
C TRP A 112 2.05 -1.15 54.25
N LYS A 113 0.89 -1.38 54.88
CA LYS A 113 0.01 -0.30 55.37
C LYS A 113 0.74 0.65 56.32
N GLY A 114 1.59 0.13 57.21
CA GLY A 114 2.39 0.94 58.14
C GLY A 114 3.57 1.62 57.44
N GLN A 115 4.29 0.88 56.59
CA GLN A 115 5.46 1.40 55.88
C GLN A 115 5.09 2.51 54.89
N LYS A 116 4.02 2.33 54.13
CA LYS A 116 3.48 3.29 53.15
C LYS A 116 3.09 4.64 53.75
N GLN A 117 2.75 4.69 55.04
CA GLN A 117 2.49 5.96 55.73
C GLN A 117 3.77 6.74 56.04
N LYS A 118 4.88 6.03 56.27
CA LYS A 118 6.20 6.64 56.53
C LYS A 118 6.88 7.06 55.24
N ASP A 119 6.91 6.15 54.26
CA ASP A 119 7.50 6.40 52.94
C ASP A 119 6.71 5.65 51.87
N LYS A 120 6.00 6.41 51.04
CA LYS A 120 5.22 5.87 49.90
C LYS A 120 6.11 5.30 48.80
N ARG A 121 7.36 5.75 48.71
CA ARG A 121 8.32 5.38 47.66
C ARG A 121 9.26 4.25 48.08
N PHE A 122 9.11 3.70 49.28
CA PHE A 122 10.01 2.71 49.84
C PHE A 122 10.30 1.50 48.92
N LEU A 123 9.27 1.03 48.20
CA LEU A 123 9.36 -0.09 47.24
C LEU A 123 9.45 0.35 45.77
N HIS A 124 9.62 1.64 45.48
CA HIS A 124 9.92 2.09 44.12
C HIS A 124 11.40 1.81 43.84
N MET A 125 11.68 1.14 42.72
CA MET A 125 13.02 0.92 42.21
C MET A 125 13.51 2.20 41.53
N SER A 126 14.80 2.48 41.60
CA SER A 126 15.42 3.52 40.78
C SER A 126 15.86 2.94 39.43
N ARG A 127 16.04 3.81 38.43
CA ARG A 127 16.58 3.39 37.13
C ARG A 127 17.99 2.80 37.25
N GLU A 128 18.80 3.34 38.14
CA GLU A 128 20.17 2.85 38.42
C GLU A 128 20.15 1.45 39.06
N GLU A 129 19.17 1.15 39.91
CA GLU A 129 19.00 -0.18 40.52
C GLU A 129 18.57 -1.25 39.51
N LEU A 130 17.93 -0.83 38.40
CA LEU A 130 17.45 -1.72 37.35
C LEU A 130 18.41 -1.85 36.16
N MET A 131 19.42 -1.00 36.05
CA MET A 131 20.38 -1.01 34.94
C MET A 131 21.69 -1.69 35.35
N GLN A 132 22.03 -2.81 34.71
CA GLN A 132 23.32 -3.49 34.88
C GLN A 132 24.46 -2.76 34.18
N HIS A 133 24.18 -2.18 33.00
CA HIS A 133 25.13 -1.42 32.20
C HIS A 133 24.50 -0.11 31.70
N GLY A 134 25.30 0.95 31.61
CA GLY A 134 24.86 2.25 31.09
C GLY A 134 24.43 2.17 29.62
N ALA A 135 23.40 2.95 29.27
CA ALA A 135 22.83 3.05 27.93
C ALA A 135 22.97 4.48 27.35
N ASP A 136 24.04 5.19 27.72
CA ASP A 136 24.22 6.63 27.46
C ASP A 136 24.28 7.02 25.98
N HIS A 137 24.31 6.03 25.08
CA HIS A 137 24.40 6.20 23.63
C HIS A 137 23.04 6.10 22.93
N VAL A 138 21.95 5.82 23.66
CA VAL A 138 20.58 5.78 23.12
C VAL A 138 19.93 7.15 23.32
N THR A 139 19.99 8.00 22.31
CA THR A 139 19.29 9.29 22.31
C THR A 139 17.98 9.20 21.56
N GLU A 140 17.00 10.05 21.90
CA GLU A 140 15.74 10.16 21.15
C GLU A 140 15.98 10.62 19.70
N PHE A 141 17.06 11.37 19.47
CA PHE A 141 17.46 11.78 18.12
C PHE A 141 17.94 10.59 17.27
N ASP A 142 18.75 9.70 17.85
CA ASP A 142 19.29 8.54 17.15
C ASP A 142 18.26 7.40 17.01
N TYR A 143 17.38 7.28 18.01
CA TYR A 143 16.32 6.28 18.12
C TYR A 143 14.95 6.94 18.35
N PRO A 144 14.40 7.59 17.31
CA PRO A 144 13.15 8.32 17.41
C PRO A 144 11.96 7.40 17.64
N ASP A 145 10.96 7.85 18.41
CA ASP A 145 9.73 7.06 18.62
C ASP A 145 8.76 7.15 17.43
N THR A 146 8.97 8.10 16.52
CA THR A 146 8.12 8.30 15.35
C THR A 146 8.95 8.55 14.09
N TRP A 147 8.38 8.17 12.96
CA TRP A 147 8.83 8.48 11.62
C TRP A 147 7.91 9.55 11.01
N GLN A 148 8.47 10.70 10.68
CA GLN A 148 7.72 11.78 10.06
C GLN A 148 7.81 11.70 8.52
N GLN A 149 6.65 11.70 7.86
CA GLN A 149 6.55 11.89 6.42
C GLN A 149 5.48 12.94 6.15
N GLU A 150 5.91 14.13 5.71
CA GLU A 150 5.04 15.30 5.56
C GLU A 150 4.25 15.59 6.87
N ASN A 151 2.93 15.39 6.86
CA ASN A 151 2.03 15.55 7.99
C ASN A 151 1.75 14.25 8.76
N LEU A 152 2.31 13.11 8.36
CA LEU A 152 2.15 11.81 9.00
C LEU A 152 3.26 11.58 10.05
N LEU A 153 2.89 11.11 11.24
CA LEU A 153 3.80 10.81 12.36
C LEU A 153 3.74 9.33 12.78
N LEU A 154 4.29 8.44 11.97
CA LEU A 154 4.10 6.99 12.13
C LEU A 154 4.92 6.45 13.32
N PRO A 155 4.36 5.72 14.29
CA PRO A 155 5.12 5.20 15.42
C PRO A 155 6.15 4.17 14.99
N LEU A 156 7.29 4.12 15.69
CA LEU A 156 8.34 3.13 15.48
C LEU A 156 8.34 2.13 16.64
N ALA A 157 8.29 0.85 16.29
CA ALA A 157 8.50 -0.25 17.22
C ALA A 157 9.90 -0.84 17.04
N TYR A 158 10.55 -1.11 18.16
CA TYR A 158 11.90 -1.64 18.23
C TYR A 158 11.88 -3.07 18.77
N HIS A 159 12.51 -3.99 18.05
CA HIS A 159 12.61 -5.39 18.44
C HIS A 159 14.04 -5.88 18.30
N PHE A 160 14.57 -6.49 19.35
CA PHE A 160 15.87 -7.16 19.31
C PHE A 160 15.71 -8.68 19.41
N ASP A 161 15.39 -9.30 18.28
CA ASP A 161 15.17 -10.74 18.17
C ASP A 161 16.01 -11.34 17.03
N PRO A 162 17.34 -11.40 17.18
CA PRO A 162 18.24 -11.83 16.11
C PRO A 162 17.81 -13.14 15.43
N GLY A 163 17.73 -13.11 14.10
CA GLY A 163 17.35 -14.27 13.28
C GLY A 163 15.84 -14.46 13.13
N GLN A 164 15.01 -13.69 13.84
CA GLN A 164 13.56 -13.67 13.61
C GLN A 164 13.19 -12.68 12.51
N ALA A 165 12.05 -12.94 11.86
CA ALA A 165 11.51 -12.03 10.86
C ALA A 165 11.10 -10.66 11.44
N VAL A 166 10.95 -10.56 12.75
CA VAL A 166 10.47 -9.36 13.47
C VAL A 166 11.59 -8.41 13.89
N ASP A 167 12.84 -8.83 13.71
CA ASP A 167 14.02 -8.13 14.21
C ASP A 167 14.23 -6.77 13.54
N GLY A 168 14.61 -5.76 14.34
CA GLY A 168 14.89 -4.41 13.87
C GLY A 168 13.79 -3.41 14.21
N VAL A 169 13.55 -2.52 13.25
CA VAL A 169 12.63 -1.38 13.41
C VAL A 169 11.43 -1.57 12.50
N ALA A 170 10.24 -1.47 13.09
CA ALA A 170 8.97 -1.57 12.38
C ALA A 170 8.22 -0.23 12.44
N VAL A 171 7.82 0.26 11.28
CA VAL A 171 6.93 1.43 11.14
C VAL A 171 5.50 0.95 11.29
N GLN A 172 4.81 1.46 12.30
CA GLN A 172 3.41 1.15 12.56
C GLN A 172 2.51 2.08 11.75
N ILE A 173 1.69 1.48 10.89
CA ILE A 173 0.83 2.18 9.94
C ILE A 173 -0.63 1.84 10.24
N PRO A 174 -1.44 2.79 10.72
CA PRO A 174 -2.88 2.61 10.77
C PRO A 174 -3.43 2.29 9.37
N VAL A 175 -4.31 1.28 9.26
CA VAL A 175 -4.85 0.82 7.96
C VAL A 175 -5.52 1.94 7.17
N ALA A 176 -6.14 2.92 7.84
CA ALA A 176 -6.76 4.09 7.22
C ALA A 176 -5.76 5.03 6.51
N LEU A 177 -4.49 5.01 6.93
CA LEU A 177 -3.41 5.83 6.35
C LEU A 177 -2.58 5.05 5.33
N LEU A 178 -2.80 3.75 5.18
CA LEU A 178 -1.93 2.85 4.41
C LEU A 178 -1.65 3.37 3.01
N ASN A 179 -2.67 3.85 2.30
CA ASN A 179 -2.52 4.35 0.92
C ASN A 179 -1.95 5.76 0.83
N GLN A 180 -1.88 6.51 1.94
CA GLN A 180 -1.29 7.84 2.05
C GLN A 180 0.22 7.79 2.33
N VAL A 181 0.71 6.71 2.95
CA VAL A 181 2.15 6.51 3.20
C VAL A 181 2.88 6.23 1.88
N GLN A 182 3.96 6.97 1.60
CA GLN A 182 4.81 6.75 0.43
C GLN A 182 6.05 5.93 0.81
N GLU A 183 6.59 5.11 -0.08
CA GLU A 183 7.80 4.32 0.19
C GLU A 183 9.09 5.18 0.29
N THR A 184 9.00 6.48 -0.01
CA THR A 184 10.12 7.41 -0.04
C THR A 184 10.72 7.66 1.35
N GLY A 185 12.05 7.59 1.45
CA GLY A 185 12.81 7.88 2.66
C GLY A 185 13.07 6.69 3.58
N PHE A 186 12.24 5.64 3.56
CA PHE A 186 12.42 4.48 4.44
C PHE A 186 13.72 3.69 4.18
N ASP A 187 14.27 3.82 2.98
CA ASP A 187 15.59 3.29 2.60
C ASP A 187 16.74 3.91 3.41
N TRP A 188 16.58 5.14 3.93
CA TRP A 188 17.57 5.81 4.78
C TRP A 188 17.67 5.25 6.19
N HIS A 189 16.67 4.47 6.65
CA HIS A 189 16.58 4.02 8.04
C HIS A 189 16.63 5.17 9.08
N ILE A 190 16.67 4.77 10.34
CA ILE A 190 16.85 5.67 11.48
C ILE A 190 18.32 6.08 11.61
N PRO A 191 18.64 7.24 12.20
CA PRO A 191 20.01 7.74 12.28
C PRO A 191 20.99 6.72 12.89
N ALA A 192 20.60 6.03 13.98
CA ALA A 192 21.42 5.04 14.66
C ALA A 192 21.96 3.91 13.76
N PHE A 193 21.20 3.50 12.73
CA PHE A 193 21.55 2.36 11.88
C PHE A 193 22.16 2.75 10.53
N ARG A 194 22.23 4.04 10.19
CA ARG A 194 22.72 4.48 8.88
C ARG A 194 24.17 4.08 8.61
N HIS A 195 25.05 4.23 9.59
CA HIS A 195 26.46 3.85 9.43
C HIS A 195 26.61 2.34 9.17
N GLU A 196 25.91 1.52 9.97
CA GLU A 196 25.91 0.06 9.79
C GLU A 196 25.29 -0.35 8.44
N LEU A 197 24.18 0.30 8.05
CA LEU A 197 23.52 0.08 6.76
C LEU A 197 24.47 0.37 5.59
N ILE A 198 25.15 1.51 5.57
CA ILE A 198 26.09 1.87 4.50
C ILE A 198 27.27 0.89 4.47
N CYS A 199 27.80 0.50 5.65
CA CYS A 199 28.83 -0.54 5.73
C CYS A 199 28.36 -1.87 5.13
N ALA A 200 27.13 -2.30 5.44
CA ALA A 200 26.55 -3.54 4.95
C ALA A 200 26.30 -3.49 3.44
N LEU A 201 25.81 -2.35 2.92
CA LEU A 201 25.66 -2.10 1.49
C LEU A 201 27.01 -2.17 0.76
N ILE A 202 28.06 -1.52 1.26
CA ILE A 202 29.40 -1.61 0.65
C ILE A 202 29.89 -3.07 0.64
N LYS A 203 29.59 -3.84 1.70
CA LYS A 203 29.93 -5.25 1.80
C LYS A 203 29.14 -6.14 0.83
N SER A 204 27.91 -5.77 0.46
CA SER A 204 27.08 -6.52 -0.49
C SER A 204 27.54 -6.41 -1.94
N LEU A 205 28.35 -5.40 -2.26
CA LEU A 205 28.90 -5.22 -3.60
C LEU A 205 29.74 -6.42 -4.08
N PRO A 206 29.74 -6.71 -5.40
CA PRO A 206 30.63 -7.68 -6.02
C PRO A 206 32.09 -7.43 -5.64
N LYS A 207 32.86 -8.52 -5.44
CA LYS A 207 34.26 -8.47 -4.99
C LYS A 207 35.14 -7.52 -5.82
N THR A 208 34.89 -7.45 -7.14
CA THR A 208 35.62 -6.61 -8.10
C THR A 208 35.42 -5.11 -7.87
N ILE A 209 34.24 -4.72 -7.39
CA ILE A 209 33.86 -3.33 -7.08
C ILE A 209 34.22 -3.03 -5.63
N ARG A 210 33.85 -3.91 -4.69
CA ARG A 210 34.05 -3.74 -3.24
C ARG A 210 35.49 -3.44 -2.83
N ARG A 211 36.49 -3.99 -3.52
CA ARG A 211 37.91 -3.77 -3.25
C ARG A 211 38.33 -2.29 -3.29
N ASN A 212 37.57 -1.43 -3.98
CA ASN A 212 37.83 0.01 -4.06
C ASN A 212 37.32 0.80 -2.84
N PHE A 213 36.58 0.13 -1.95
CA PHE A 213 35.91 0.74 -0.79
C PHE A 213 36.31 0.06 0.52
N VAL A 214 37.57 -0.37 0.61
CA VAL A 214 38.14 -1.02 1.81
C VAL A 214 39.08 -0.03 2.50
N PRO A 215 38.94 0.21 3.82
CA PRO A 215 37.96 -0.37 4.76
C PRO A 215 36.56 0.23 4.63
N ALA A 216 35.52 -0.61 4.58
CA ALA A 216 34.12 -0.16 4.42
C ALA A 216 33.66 0.88 5.47
N PRO A 217 34.03 0.79 6.77
CA PRO A 217 33.67 1.79 7.77
C PRO A 217 34.15 3.21 7.42
N ASN A 218 35.42 3.35 6.98
CA ASN A 218 35.97 4.66 6.64
C ASN A 218 35.21 5.34 5.48
N TYR A 219 34.75 4.54 4.50
CA TYR A 219 33.92 5.03 3.42
C TYR A 219 32.51 5.37 3.89
N ALA A 220 31.93 4.57 4.80
CA ALA A 220 30.63 4.86 5.39
C ALA A 220 30.65 6.19 6.17
N ASP A 221 31.67 6.44 6.99
CA ASP A 221 31.88 7.71 7.69
C ASP A 221 31.97 8.89 6.72
N ALA A 222 32.81 8.77 5.69
CA ALA A 222 33.01 9.81 4.69
C ALA A 222 31.79 10.06 3.79
N VAL A 223 30.94 9.05 3.62
CA VAL A 223 29.64 9.17 2.95
C VAL A 223 28.66 9.90 3.85
N LEU A 224 28.49 9.46 5.10
CA LEU A 224 27.57 10.07 6.06
C LEU A 224 27.88 11.54 6.33
N ALA A 225 29.16 11.89 6.42
CA ALA A 225 29.58 13.28 6.63
C ALA A 225 29.27 14.20 5.44
N ALA A 226 28.91 13.66 4.28
CA ALA A 226 28.82 14.42 3.03
C ALA A 226 27.46 14.34 2.32
N ILE A 227 26.60 13.40 2.68
CA ILE A 227 25.25 13.29 2.13
C ILE A 227 24.26 13.97 3.07
N GLU A 228 23.28 14.70 2.52
CA GLU A 228 22.16 15.23 3.29
C GLU A 228 21.13 14.12 3.51
N PRO A 229 20.77 13.79 4.76
CA PRO A 229 19.76 12.77 5.04
C PRO A 229 18.41 13.06 4.41
N MET A 230 17.71 12.00 3.99
CA MET A 230 16.37 12.07 3.39
C MET A 230 16.28 12.85 2.07
N GLN A 231 17.42 13.18 1.45
CA GLN A 231 17.44 13.85 0.15
C GLN A 231 17.58 12.81 -0.98
N GLY A 232 16.45 12.49 -1.61
CA GLY A 232 16.40 11.50 -2.69
C GLY A 232 16.59 10.06 -2.19
N ASN A 233 17.01 9.17 -3.10
CA ASN A 233 17.24 7.76 -2.80
C ASN A 233 18.63 7.55 -2.15
N LEU A 234 18.71 6.74 -1.09
CA LEU A 234 19.95 6.46 -0.36
C LEU A 234 21.01 5.82 -1.27
N ILE A 235 20.65 4.84 -2.09
CA ILE A 235 21.59 4.13 -2.97
C ILE A 235 22.19 5.10 -3.98
N ASP A 236 21.40 6.00 -4.54
CA ASP A 236 21.87 7.01 -5.48
C ASP A 236 22.81 8.02 -4.79
N ALA A 237 22.46 8.44 -3.58
CA ALA A 237 23.31 9.34 -2.77
C ALA A 237 24.66 8.70 -2.44
N ILE A 238 24.66 7.43 -1.98
CA ILE A 238 25.88 6.66 -1.70
C ILE A 238 26.69 6.48 -2.99
N SER A 239 26.07 6.03 -4.08
CA SER A 239 26.75 5.76 -5.35
C SER A 239 27.40 7.01 -5.93
N THR A 240 26.68 8.14 -5.90
CA THR A 240 27.20 9.45 -6.31
C THR A 240 28.39 9.87 -5.46
N ARG A 241 28.32 9.66 -4.14
CA ARG A 241 29.40 10.05 -3.23
C ARG A 241 30.63 9.16 -3.38
N LEU A 242 30.47 7.85 -3.48
CA LEU A 242 31.56 6.91 -3.72
C LEU A 242 32.26 7.16 -5.06
N LEU A 243 31.50 7.50 -6.11
CA LEU A 243 32.04 7.92 -7.39
C LEU A 243 32.91 9.18 -7.26
N ARG A 244 32.43 10.20 -6.55
CA ARG A 244 33.22 11.43 -6.31
C ARG A 244 34.51 11.17 -5.53
N MET A 245 34.49 10.22 -4.60
CA MET A 245 35.65 9.89 -3.77
C MET A 245 36.70 9.05 -4.50
N THR A 246 36.29 8.16 -5.41
CA THR A 246 37.18 7.11 -5.97
C THR A 246 37.29 7.11 -7.49
N GLY A 247 36.39 7.79 -8.20
CA GLY A 247 36.23 7.69 -9.65
C GLY A 247 35.57 6.39 -10.13
N VAL A 248 35.21 5.46 -9.23
CA VAL A 248 34.57 4.20 -9.57
C VAL A 248 33.05 4.36 -9.59
N ARG A 249 32.44 4.06 -10.74
CA ARG A 249 30.98 4.05 -10.89
C ARG A 249 30.41 2.72 -10.40
N VAL A 250 29.39 2.80 -9.56
CA VAL A 250 28.61 1.65 -9.09
C VAL A 250 27.24 1.73 -9.75
N GLU A 251 26.88 0.71 -10.53
CA GLU A 251 25.55 0.64 -11.14
C GLU A 251 24.51 0.17 -10.10
N PRO A 252 23.22 0.58 -10.21
CA PRO A 252 22.19 0.22 -9.24
C PRO A 252 22.00 -1.28 -9.02
N ASP A 253 22.20 -2.09 -10.05
CA ASP A 253 22.07 -3.55 -10.02
C ASP A 253 23.25 -4.26 -9.31
N ALA A 254 24.33 -3.54 -9.01
CA ALA A 254 25.45 -4.08 -8.24
C ALA A 254 25.15 -4.20 -6.74
N TRP A 255 24.13 -3.50 -6.23
CA TRP A 255 23.76 -3.53 -4.82
C TRP A 255 22.86 -4.73 -4.50
N ASP A 256 23.39 -5.72 -3.78
CA ASP A 256 22.60 -6.88 -3.36
C ASP A 256 21.94 -6.65 -1.99
N LEU A 257 20.73 -6.10 -2.01
CA LEU A 257 19.91 -5.85 -0.82
C LEU A 257 19.44 -7.13 -0.10
N SER A 258 19.49 -8.29 -0.76
CA SER A 258 19.03 -9.55 -0.17
C SER A 258 19.98 -10.04 0.94
N THR A 259 21.24 -9.62 0.89
CA THR A 259 22.29 -9.96 1.86
C THR A 259 22.23 -9.15 3.14
N LEU A 260 21.42 -8.07 3.18
CA LEU A 260 21.27 -7.24 4.36
C LEU A 260 20.59 -8.01 5.50
N ALA A 261 21.13 -7.86 6.71
CA ALA A 261 20.51 -8.37 7.91
C ALA A 261 19.07 -7.81 8.06
N PRO A 262 18.14 -8.57 8.67
CA PRO A 262 16.75 -8.12 8.83
C PRO A 262 16.64 -6.76 9.50
N HIS A 263 17.45 -6.48 10.53
CA HIS A 263 17.38 -5.24 11.30
C HIS A 263 17.88 -3.99 10.57
N LEU A 264 18.52 -4.15 9.42
CA LEU A 264 18.96 -3.05 8.56
C LEU A 264 17.94 -2.74 7.46
N ARG A 265 16.74 -3.31 7.55
CA ARG A 265 15.63 -3.04 6.64
C ARG A 265 14.41 -2.68 7.48
N LEU A 266 13.89 -1.48 7.28
CA LEU A 266 12.64 -1.07 7.92
C LEU A 266 11.51 -2.02 7.52
N GLN A 267 10.74 -2.43 8.52
CA GLN A 267 9.54 -3.22 8.33
C GLN A 267 8.31 -2.34 8.42
N PHE A 268 7.22 -2.78 7.81
CA PHE A 268 5.92 -2.12 7.90
C PHE A 268 4.94 -3.03 8.61
N GLU A 269 4.27 -2.50 9.64
CA GLU A 269 3.20 -3.16 10.38
C GLU A 269 1.91 -2.40 10.16
N VAL A 270 0.95 -3.02 9.47
CA VAL A 270 -0.37 -2.41 9.28
C VAL A 270 -1.29 -2.85 10.41
N ARG A 271 -1.89 -1.87 11.09
CA ARG A 271 -2.70 -2.09 12.29
C ARG A 271 -4.12 -1.52 12.15
N ASP A 272 -5.07 -2.10 12.84
CA ASP A 272 -6.45 -1.60 12.89
C ASP A 272 -6.65 -0.51 13.97
N GLU A 273 -7.88 -0.04 14.11
CA GLU A 273 -8.27 0.97 15.11
C GLU A 273 -8.11 0.54 16.58
N ASN A 274 -7.92 -0.77 16.84
CA ASN A 274 -7.70 -1.32 18.18
C ASN A 274 -6.23 -1.74 18.41
N ASP A 275 -5.31 -1.23 17.57
CA ASP A 275 -3.88 -1.58 17.58
C ASP A 275 -3.59 -3.06 17.28
N LYS A 276 -4.53 -3.78 16.64
CA LYS A 276 -4.32 -5.17 16.26
C LYS A 276 -3.55 -5.25 14.94
N LEU A 277 -2.49 -6.04 14.92
CA LEU A 277 -1.71 -6.32 13.70
C LEU A 277 -2.57 -7.03 12.64
N LEU A 278 -2.71 -6.39 11.47
CA LEU A 278 -3.43 -6.92 10.31
C LEU A 278 -2.51 -7.62 9.32
N ALA A 279 -1.35 -7.03 9.06
CA ALA A 279 -0.31 -7.57 8.19
C ALA A 279 1.05 -6.95 8.51
N ARG A 280 2.13 -7.65 8.14
CA ARG A 280 3.51 -7.18 8.27
C ARG A 280 4.32 -7.54 7.03
N GLY A 281 5.27 -6.69 6.65
CA GLY A 281 6.22 -7.02 5.58
C GLY A 281 7.22 -5.92 5.29
N LEU A 282 8.18 -6.21 4.41
CA LEU A 282 9.22 -5.28 3.95
C LEU A 282 8.81 -4.44 2.73
N ASN A 283 7.67 -4.75 2.11
CA ASN A 283 7.23 -4.11 0.86
C ASN A 283 5.84 -3.51 1.06
N LEU A 284 5.79 -2.19 1.14
CA LEU A 284 4.57 -1.43 1.40
C LEU A 284 3.57 -1.60 0.26
N THR A 285 4.03 -1.63 -0.99
CA THR A 285 3.18 -1.84 -2.17
C THR A 285 2.42 -3.18 -2.12
N LYS A 286 3.07 -4.26 -1.67
CA LYS A 286 2.41 -5.57 -1.45
C LYS A 286 1.39 -5.49 -0.32
N LEU A 287 1.69 -4.78 0.76
CA LEU A 287 0.75 -4.58 1.88
C LEU A 287 -0.48 -3.77 1.46
N LYS A 288 -0.28 -2.68 0.70
CA LYS A 288 -1.35 -1.87 0.09
C LYS A 288 -2.27 -2.75 -0.76
N ALA A 289 -1.70 -3.57 -1.64
CA ALA A 289 -2.48 -4.47 -2.50
C ALA A 289 -3.24 -5.54 -1.70
N GLN A 290 -2.62 -6.09 -0.64
CA GLN A 290 -3.26 -7.11 0.22
C GLN A 290 -4.43 -6.55 1.03
N LEU A 291 -4.34 -5.29 1.48
CA LEU A 291 -5.29 -4.69 2.43
C LEU A 291 -6.26 -3.69 1.79
N GLN A 292 -6.29 -3.56 0.46
CA GLN A 292 -7.10 -2.57 -0.27
C GLN A 292 -8.58 -2.53 0.18
N GLY A 293 -9.22 -3.69 0.38
CA GLY A 293 -10.62 -3.74 0.84
C GLY A 293 -10.82 -3.31 2.29
N LYS A 294 -9.82 -3.50 3.16
CA LYS A 294 -9.91 -3.07 4.56
C LYS A 294 -9.76 -1.57 4.71
N VAL A 295 -9.00 -0.91 3.82
CA VAL A 295 -8.86 0.55 3.84
C VAL A 295 -10.21 1.21 3.59
N THR A 296 -10.94 0.78 2.55
CA THR A 296 -12.28 1.31 2.23
C THR A 296 -13.26 1.09 3.38
N ASP A 297 -13.31 -0.11 3.96
CA ASP A 297 -14.19 -0.42 5.09
C ASP A 297 -13.91 0.46 6.31
N THR A 298 -12.63 0.78 6.55
CA THR A 298 -12.22 1.61 7.69
C THR A 298 -12.58 3.07 7.47
N LEU A 299 -12.41 3.60 6.26
CA LEU A 299 -12.81 4.98 5.92
C LEU A 299 -14.31 5.19 6.12
N SER A 300 -15.15 4.27 5.65
CA SER A 300 -16.61 4.37 5.81
C SER A 300 -17.04 4.33 7.28
N LYS A 301 -16.36 3.56 8.14
CA LYS A 301 -16.64 3.52 9.59
C LYS A 301 -16.22 4.80 10.31
N VAL A 302 -15.11 5.40 9.90
CA VAL A 302 -14.52 6.58 10.55
C VAL A 302 -15.16 7.88 10.08
N ALA A 303 -15.76 7.90 8.89
CA ALA A 303 -16.41 9.07 8.32
C ALA A 303 -17.57 9.63 9.15
N ASP A 304 -17.84 10.93 9.01
CA ASP A 304 -19.02 11.53 9.63
C ASP A 304 -20.30 10.99 9.00
N LYS A 305 -21.30 10.74 9.85
CA LYS A 305 -22.62 10.27 9.40
C LYS A 305 -23.21 11.28 8.42
N GLY A 306 -23.46 10.83 7.18
CA GLY A 306 -24.16 11.60 6.16
C GLY A 306 -23.32 12.02 4.95
N ILE A 307 -22.00 11.79 4.94
CA ILE A 307 -21.18 11.99 3.73
C ILE A 307 -21.51 10.92 2.70
N GLU A 308 -21.48 9.65 3.10
CA GLU A 308 -21.87 8.55 2.23
C GLU A 308 -23.40 8.53 2.02
N LYS A 309 -23.80 8.29 0.78
CA LYS A 309 -25.20 8.24 0.35
C LYS A 309 -25.37 7.08 -0.62
N ALA A 310 -26.51 6.40 -0.55
CA ALA A 310 -26.85 5.30 -1.45
C ALA A 310 -28.13 5.63 -2.22
N ASP A 311 -28.38 4.85 -3.27
CA ASP A 311 -29.64 4.86 -4.04
C ASP A 311 -30.04 6.24 -4.57
N LEU A 312 -29.06 7.05 -4.96
CA LEU A 312 -29.27 8.38 -5.51
C LEU A 312 -29.75 8.28 -6.96
N THR A 313 -30.93 8.83 -7.22
CA THR A 313 -31.44 9.01 -8.59
C THR A 313 -31.32 10.45 -9.08
N GLU A 314 -31.09 11.40 -8.17
CA GLU A 314 -30.97 12.83 -8.41
C GLU A 314 -29.92 13.45 -7.48
N TRP A 315 -29.56 14.72 -7.71
CA TRP A 315 -28.62 15.44 -6.86
C TRP A 315 -29.28 15.90 -5.55
N SER A 316 -29.26 15.06 -4.52
CA SER A 316 -29.96 15.30 -3.22
C SER A 316 -29.04 15.31 -1.99
N PHE A 317 -27.74 15.49 -2.19
CA PHE A 317 -26.71 15.32 -1.15
C PHE A 317 -25.87 16.58 -0.86
N GLY A 318 -26.25 17.73 -1.41
CA GLY A 318 -25.57 19.00 -1.18
C GLY A 318 -24.26 19.14 -1.98
N GLU A 319 -23.33 19.94 -1.47
CA GLU A 319 -22.01 20.11 -2.05
C GLU A 319 -21.10 18.92 -1.70
N LEU A 320 -20.39 18.40 -2.71
CA LEU A 320 -19.46 17.29 -2.54
C LEU A 320 -18.02 17.82 -2.49
N PRO A 321 -17.36 17.91 -1.33
CA PRO A 321 -16.02 18.48 -1.26
C PRO A 321 -15.00 17.62 -2.00
N SER A 322 -13.97 18.25 -2.57
CA SER A 322 -12.89 17.56 -3.30
C SER A 322 -12.07 16.63 -2.40
N SER A 323 -11.95 16.97 -1.12
CA SER A 323 -11.34 16.12 -0.10
C SER A 323 -12.00 16.34 1.25
N TYR A 324 -11.91 15.34 2.11
CA TYR A 324 -12.40 15.32 3.47
C TYR A 324 -11.24 14.92 4.38
N VAL A 325 -10.97 15.71 5.42
CA VAL A 325 -9.92 15.42 6.40
C VAL A 325 -10.55 15.27 7.77
N LYS A 326 -10.26 14.15 8.46
CA LYS A 326 -10.72 13.90 9.82
C LYS A 326 -9.55 13.57 10.74
N LYS A 327 -9.50 14.22 11.89
CA LYS A 327 -8.57 13.86 12.96
C LYS A 327 -9.06 12.59 13.68
N GLN A 328 -8.22 11.56 13.72
CA GLN A 328 -8.43 10.35 14.51
C GLN A 328 -7.19 10.09 15.36
N GLY A 329 -7.31 10.30 16.68
CA GLY A 329 -6.17 10.21 17.58
C GLY A 329 -5.10 11.26 17.23
N GLN A 330 -3.89 10.78 16.91
CA GLN A 330 -2.73 11.62 16.58
C GLN A 330 -2.57 11.90 15.07
N TYR A 331 -3.46 11.37 14.21
CA TYR A 331 -3.33 11.46 12.76
C TYR A 331 -4.51 12.14 12.09
N GLU A 332 -4.25 12.71 10.91
CA GLU A 332 -5.26 13.23 9.99
C GLU A 332 -5.48 12.22 8.86
N ILE A 333 -6.70 11.72 8.75
CA ILE A 333 -7.12 10.83 7.67
C ILE A 333 -7.70 11.69 6.55
N LYS A 334 -7.04 11.69 5.39
CA LYS A 334 -7.56 12.28 4.16
C LYS A 334 -8.34 11.25 3.34
N ALA A 335 -9.55 11.62 2.93
CA ALA A 335 -10.40 10.85 2.02
C ALA A 335 -10.93 11.74 0.90
N PHE A 336 -11.37 11.13 -0.19
CA PHE A 336 -11.83 11.79 -1.40
C PHE A 336 -13.26 11.32 -1.70
N PRO A 337 -14.28 12.14 -1.36
CA PRO A 337 -15.66 11.84 -1.71
C PRO A 337 -15.85 11.85 -3.22
N ALA A 338 -16.55 10.84 -3.74
CA ALA A 338 -16.85 10.69 -5.15
C ALA A 338 -18.24 10.09 -5.38
N LEU A 339 -18.80 10.39 -6.54
CA LEU A 339 -20.00 9.70 -7.02
C LEU A 339 -19.59 8.34 -7.56
N VAL A 340 -20.44 7.33 -7.43
CA VAL A 340 -20.15 5.96 -7.88
C VAL A 340 -21.35 5.44 -8.66
N ASP A 341 -21.09 4.82 -9.81
CA ASP A 341 -22.12 4.16 -10.62
C ASP A 341 -22.55 2.83 -9.95
N LYS A 342 -23.83 2.72 -9.57
CA LYS A 342 -24.47 1.50 -9.04
C LYS A 342 -25.44 0.87 -10.04
N LYS A 343 -25.28 1.16 -11.34
CA LYS A 343 -26.12 0.74 -12.48
C LYS A 343 -27.51 1.38 -12.50
N ASP A 344 -28.32 1.14 -11.49
CA ASP A 344 -29.70 1.65 -11.44
C ASP A 344 -29.82 2.93 -10.59
N SER A 345 -28.76 3.25 -9.86
CA SER A 345 -28.62 4.45 -9.03
C SER A 345 -27.16 4.92 -9.01
N ALA A 346 -26.91 6.05 -8.38
CA ALA A 346 -25.58 6.48 -7.98
C ALA A 346 -25.43 6.42 -6.44
N ALA A 347 -24.20 6.46 -5.96
CA ALA A 347 -23.87 6.56 -4.54
C ALA A 347 -22.79 7.62 -4.33
N VAL A 348 -22.70 8.19 -3.13
CA VAL A 348 -21.53 8.92 -2.68
C VAL A 348 -20.71 7.99 -1.78
N GLU A 349 -19.46 7.75 -2.15
CA GLU A 349 -18.53 6.89 -1.41
C GLU A 349 -17.21 7.62 -1.17
N LEU A 350 -16.47 7.17 -0.15
CA LEU A 350 -15.16 7.71 0.19
C LEU A 350 -14.03 6.83 -0.36
N PHE A 351 -13.04 7.48 -0.97
CA PHE A 351 -11.84 6.82 -1.46
C PHE A 351 -10.61 7.33 -0.70
N ASP A 352 -9.61 6.47 -0.57
CA ASP A 352 -8.27 6.79 -0.04
C ASP A 352 -7.34 7.40 -1.10
N ASN A 353 -7.71 7.30 -2.37
CA ASN A 353 -6.90 7.75 -3.49
C ASN A 353 -7.67 8.69 -4.40
N GLU A 354 -7.07 9.85 -4.68
CA GLU A 354 -7.68 10.94 -5.45
C GLU A 354 -8.00 10.54 -6.89
N HIS A 355 -7.07 9.88 -7.60
CA HIS A 355 -7.28 9.46 -8.98
C HIS A 355 -8.41 8.42 -9.10
N LYS A 356 -8.48 7.49 -8.15
CA LYS A 356 -9.56 6.50 -8.08
C LYS A 356 -10.92 7.17 -7.81
N ALA A 357 -10.97 8.12 -6.87
CA ALA A 357 -12.14 8.95 -6.64
C ALA A 357 -12.57 9.72 -7.89
N GLN A 358 -11.63 10.34 -8.61
CA GLN A 358 -11.94 11.12 -9.80
C GLN A 358 -12.54 10.25 -10.92
N GLN A 359 -11.97 9.08 -11.18
CA GLN A 359 -12.51 8.15 -12.18
C GLN A 359 -13.91 7.66 -11.79
N ALA A 360 -14.09 7.26 -10.53
CA ALA A 360 -15.40 6.85 -10.02
C ALA A 360 -16.41 7.99 -10.15
N HIS A 361 -16.02 9.21 -9.73
CA HIS A 361 -16.86 10.40 -9.76
C HIS A 361 -17.37 10.73 -11.17
N GLN A 362 -16.52 10.63 -12.18
CA GLN A 362 -16.94 10.80 -13.58
C GLN A 362 -17.98 9.75 -13.99
N GLN A 363 -17.78 8.49 -13.65
CA GLN A 363 -18.75 7.42 -13.94
C GLN A 363 -20.08 7.62 -13.21
N GLY A 364 -20.03 8.07 -11.94
CA GLY A 364 -21.21 8.39 -11.15
C GLY A 364 -21.96 9.63 -11.66
N LEU A 365 -21.24 10.66 -12.13
CA LEU A 365 -21.85 11.81 -12.81
C LEU A 365 -22.57 11.38 -14.08
N ARG A 366 -21.93 10.57 -14.92
CA ARG A 366 -22.57 9.97 -16.10
C ARG A 366 -23.85 9.23 -15.72
N ARG A 367 -23.82 8.41 -14.67
CA ARG A 367 -25.01 7.68 -14.19
C ARG A 367 -26.13 8.64 -13.80
N LEU A 368 -25.85 9.67 -12.99
CA LEU A 368 -26.86 10.65 -12.60
C LEU A 368 -27.43 11.40 -13.81
N VAL A 369 -26.62 11.77 -14.79
CA VAL A 369 -27.11 12.38 -16.04
C VAL A 369 -28.06 11.43 -16.76
N LEU A 370 -27.68 10.16 -16.94
CA LEU A 370 -28.50 9.17 -17.63
C LEU A 370 -29.84 8.88 -16.91
N LEU A 371 -29.89 9.03 -15.59
CA LEU A 371 -31.12 8.90 -14.81
C LEU A 371 -32.05 10.12 -14.95
N ASN A 372 -31.52 11.30 -15.27
CA ASN A 372 -32.27 12.57 -15.28
C ASN A 372 -32.45 13.19 -16.68
N VAL A 373 -31.91 12.55 -17.73
CA VAL A 373 -32.04 12.98 -19.13
C VAL A 373 -32.80 11.92 -19.92
N PRO A 374 -33.83 12.28 -20.71
CA PRO A 374 -34.54 11.32 -21.56
C PRO A 374 -33.61 10.57 -22.51
N SER A 375 -33.86 9.27 -22.67
CA SER A 375 -33.04 8.41 -23.53
C SER A 375 -33.06 8.89 -25.00
N PRO A 376 -31.90 9.05 -25.65
CA PRO A 376 -31.81 9.48 -27.05
C PRO A 376 -32.09 8.35 -28.04
N ILE A 377 -32.43 7.13 -27.60
CA ILE A 377 -32.56 5.95 -28.47
C ILE A 377 -33.57 6.17 -29.60
N LYS A 378 -34.74 6.76 -29.31
CA LYS A 378 -35.76 7.03 -30.33
C LYS A 378 -35.26 8.04 -31.36
N TYR A 379 -34.58 9.09 -30.91
CA TYR A 379 -33.97 10.10 -31.78
C TYR A 379 -32.88 9.49 -32.68
N LEU A 380 -32.01 8.66 -32.09
CA LEU A 380 -30.99 7.91 -32.82
C LEU A 380 -31.61 7.02 -33.89
N GLN A 381 -32.67 6.26 -33.57
CA GLN A 381 -33.35 5.40 -34.54
C GLN A 381 -33.98 6.17 -35.70
N GLN A 382 -34.40 7.41 -35.49
CA GLN A 382 -34.99 8.25 -36.54
C GLN A 382 -33.92 8.90 -37.43
N ASN A 383 -32.81 9.36 -36.85
CA ASN A 383 -31.81 10.18 -37.53
C ASN A 383 -30.59 9.39 -38.04
N LEU A 384 -30.37 8.15 -37.57
CA LEU A 384 -29.24 7.35 -38.04
C LEU A 384 -29.47 6.85 -39.48
N PRO A 385 -28.50 7.00 -40.40
CA PRO A 385 -28.60 6.49 -41.76
C PRO A 385 -28.88 4.98 -41.79
N ASN A 386 -29.69 4.51 -42.75
CA ASN A 386 -30.05 3.08 -42.86
C ASN A 386 -28.83 2.16 -43.00
N LYS A 387 -27.79 2.60 -43.73
CA LYS A 387 -26.52 1.89 -43.82
C LYS A 387 -25.88 1.72 -42.44
N SER A 388 -25.88 2.77 -41.63
CA SER A 388 -25.27 2.75 -40.30
C SER A 388 -26.07 1.86 -39.34
N LYS A 389 -27.41 1.88 -39.41
CA LYS A 389 -28.27 0.93 -38.68
C LYS A 389 -27.90 -0.53 -38.97
N LEU A 390 -27.63 -0.87 -40.23
CA LEU A 390 -27.23 -2.22 -40.63
C LEU A 390 -25.79 -2.54 -40.18
N GLY A 391 -24.86 -1.59 -40.29
CA GLY A 391 -23.47 -1.80 -39.91
C GLY A 391 -23.26 -2.03 -38.41
N LEU A 392 -24.14 -1.50 -37.55
CA LEU A 392 -24.12 -1.81 -36.11
C LEU A 392 -24.38 -3.30 -35.80
N TYR A 393 -25.02 -4.06 -36.71
CA TYR A 393 -25.18 -5.51 -36.56
C TYR A 393 -23.87 -6.29 -36.75
N PHE A 394 -22.80 -5.65 -37.22
CA PHE A 394 -21.47 -6.26 -37.23
C PHE A 394 -20.83 -6.31 -35.83
N ASN A 395 -21.50 -5.82 -34.78
CA ASN A 395 -21.05 -5.92 -33.39
C ASN A 395 -20.80 -7.39 -33.00
N PRO A 396 -19.54 -7.77 -32.70
CA PRO A 396 -19.23 -9.15 -32.33
C PRO A 396 -19.45 -9.46 -30.85
N PHE A 397 -19.86 -8.48 -30.01
CA PHE A 397 -19.76 -8.58 -28.54
C PHE A 397 -21.08 -8.61 -27.76
N GLY A 398 -22.20 -8.86 -28.42
CA GLY A 398 -23.49 -9.02 -27.73
C GLY A 398 -24.63 -8.35 -28.47
N LYS A 399 -25.55 -7.75 -27.72
CA LYS A 399 -26.74 -7.10 -28.28
C LYS A 399 -26.37 -5.73 -28.85
N VAL A 400 -27.06 -5.33 -29.91
CA VAL A 400 -26.89 -3.97 -30.49
C VAL A 400 -27.22 -2.88 -29.47
N ASN A 401 -28.19 -3.13 -28.56
CA ASN A 401 -28.52 -2.18 -27.49
C ASN A 401 -27.34 -1.92 -26.55
N ASP A 402 -26.54 -2.94 -26.20
CA ASP A 402 -25.37 -2.75 -25.34
C ASP A 402 -24.34 -1.80 -25.98
N LEU A 403 -24.22 -1.83 -27.32
CA LEU A 403 -23.35 -0.91 -28.07
C LEU A 403 -23.96 0.49 -28.15
N ILE A 404 -25.28 0.59 -28.32
CA ILE A 404 -25.98 1.88 -28.27
C ILE A 404 -25.78 2.53 -26.90
N ASP A 405 -25.93 1.77 -25.82
CA ASP A 405 -25.69 2.24 -24.46
C ASP A 405 -24.24 2.71 -24.26
N ASP A 406 -23.25 2.01 -24.84
CA ASP A 406 -21.85 2.44 -24.84
C ASP A 406 -21.62 3.76 -25.61
N CYS A 407 -22.27 3.93 -26.76
CA CYS A 407 -22.26 5.21 -27.50
C CYS A 407 -22.90 6.34 -26.70
N ILE A 408 -24.01 6.08 -26.01
CA ILE A 408 -24.69 7.05 -25.15
C ILE A 408 -23.78 7.42 -23.97
N ALA A 409 -23.14 6.43 -23.34
CA ALA A 409 -22.19 6.66 -22.25
C ALA A 409 -21.01 7.55 -22.71
N ALA A 410 -20.41 7.22 -23.86
CA ALA A 410 -19.32 8.01 -24.44
C ALA A 410 -19.75 9.44 -24.80
N ALA A 411 -20.97 9.62 -25.30
CA ALA A 411 -21.53 10.94 -25.59
C ALA A 411 -21.66 11.77 -24.32
N VAL A 412 -22.27 11.22 -23.27
CA VAL A 412 -22.40 11.89 -21.97
C VAL A 412 -21.03 12.26 -21.40
N ASP A 413 -20.07 11.34 -21.42
CA ASP A 413 -18.70 11.60 -20.94
C ASP A 413 -18.05 12.76 -21.72
N SER A 414 -18.17 12.76 -23.06
CA SER A 414 -17.61 13.83 -23.90
C SER A 414 -18.23 15.21 -23.63
N LEU A 415 -19.52 15.25 -23.30
CA LEU A 415 -20.20 16.50 -22.97
C LEU A 415 -19.88 16.97 -21.55
N LEU A 416 -19.77 16.04 -20.60
CA LEU A 416 -19.38 16.33 -19.22
C LEU A 416 -17.97 16.93 -19.13
N THR A 417 -17.02 16.50 -19.97
CA THR A 417 -15.64 17.07 -19.94
C THR A 417 -15.59 18.58 -20.16
N LYS A 418 -16.60 19.19 -20.80
CA LYS A 418 -16.70 20.65 -21.00
C LYS A 418 -16.95 21.43 -19.70
N TYR A 419 -17.39 20.76 -18.63
CA TYR A 419 -17.81 21.37 -17.36
C TYR A 419 -16.84 21.16 -16.20
N GLY A 420 -15.72 20.46 -16.42
CA GLY A 420 -14.73 20.21 -15.38
C GLY A 420 -15.25 19.34 -14.23
N ASN A 421 -14.81 19.63 -13.00
CA ASN A 421 -15.13 18.84 -11.81
C ASN A 421 -16.46 19.33 -11.18
N ILE A 422 -17.57 18.67 -11.53
CA ILE A 422 -18.91 19.01 -11.03
C ILE A 422 -19.09 18.53 -9.59
N ARG A 423 -19.12 19.46 -8.64
CA ARG A 423 -19.23 19.16 -7.20
C ARG A 423 -20.43 19.80 -6.50
N THR A 424 -21.28 20.52 -7.23
CA THR A 424 -22.47 21.22 -6.69
C THR A 424 -23.72 20.91 -7.50
N ALA A 425 -24.89 21.05 -6.86
CA ALA A 425 -26.19 20.87 -7.51
C ALA A 425 -26.35 21.83 -8.70
N GLU A 426 -25.96 23.10 -8.54
CA GLU A 426 -26.06 24.11 -9.60
C GLU A 426 -25.20 23.76 -10.83
N ALA A 427 -23.95 23.32 -10.61
CA ALA A 427 -23.08 22.90 -11.70
C ALA A 427 -23.63 21.66 -12.41
N PHE A 428 -24.20 20.70 -11.66
CA PHE A 428 -24.84 19.52 -12.22
C PHE A 428 -26.07 19.87 -13.05
N GLU A 429 -26.97 20.71 -12.52
CA GLU A 429 -28.17 21.15 -13.23
C GLU A 429 -27.81 21.86 -14.56
N LYS A 430 -26.81 22.74 -14.54
CA LYS A 430 -26.32 23.42 -15.74
C LYS A 430 -25.77 22.43 -16.78
N ALA A 431 -24.95 21.46 -16.35
CA ALA A 431 -24.43 20.44 -17.24
C ALA A 431 -25.54 19.54 -17.79
N LYS A 432 -26.48 19.11 -16.94
CA LYS A 432 -27.61 18.26 -17.29
C LYS A 432 -28.50 18.89 -18.36
N GLU A 433 -28.88 20.17 -18.21
CA GLU A 433 -29.74 20.84 -19.19
C GLU A 433 -29.04 21.01 -20.55
N GLN A 434 -27.75 21.34 -20.57
CA GLN A 434 -27.01 21.39 -21.83
C GLN A 434 -26.90 20.00 -22.48
N ILE A 435 -26.56 18.97 -21.69
CA ILE A 435 -26.47 17.60 -22.18
C ILE A 435 -27.82 17.15 -22.74
N ARG A 436 -28.94 17.47 -22.09
CA ARG A 436 -30.27 17.16 -22.60
C ARG A 436 -30.50 17.72 -24.00
N GLY A 437 -29.98 18.91 -24.31
CA GLY A 437 -30.07 19.53 -25.63
C GLY A 437 -29.16 18.90 -26.69
N GLU A 438 -27.92 18.54 -26.33
CA GLU A 438 -26.89 18.10 -27.29
C GLU A 438 -26.77 16.56 -27.43
N LEU A 439 -27.33 15.79 -26.50
CA LEU A 439 -27.09 14.34 -26.40
C LEU A 439 -27.56 13.59 -27.65
N GLY A 440 -28.72 13.93 -28.19
CA GLY A 440 -29.27 13.26 -29.37
C GLY A 440 -28.33 13.30 -30.57
N ASP A 441 -27.87 14.50 -30.94
CA ASP A 441 -26.99 14.71 -32.10
C ASP A 441 -25.60 14.12 -31.86
N THR A 442 -25.07 14.27 -30.65
CA THR A 442 -23.75 13.72 -30.28
C THR A 442 -23.74 12.20 -30.38
N VAL A 443 -24.81 11.53 -29.93
CA VAL A 443 -24.94 10.06 -30.05
C VAL A 443 -25.05 9.62 -31.52
N VAL A 444 -25.77 10.37 -32.37
CA VAL A 444 -25.86 10.08 -33.81
C VAL A 444 -24.48 10.20 -34.48
N GLU A 445 -23.71 11.24 -34.15
CA GLU A 445 -22.35 11.42 -34.66
C GLU A 445 -21.44 10.25 -34.27
N ILE A 446 -21.39 9.92 -32.98
CA ILE A 446 -20.56 8.82 -32.46
C ILE A 446 -20.99 7.49 -33.08
N ALA A 447 -22.30 7.19 -33.13
CA ALA A 447 -22.80 5.94 -33.71
C ALA A 447 -22.44 5.80 -35.20
N THR A 448 -22.39 6.90 -35.94
CA THR A 448 -21.96 6.91 -37.35
C THR A 448 -20.47 6.60 -37.50
N GLN A 449 -19.64 7.09 -36.58
CA GLN A 449 -18.21 6.77 -36.57
C GLN A 449 -17.97 5.32 -36.12
N VAL A 450 -18.70 4.86 -35.10
CA VAL A 450 -18.65 3.48 -34.60
C VAL A 450 -19.05 2.47 -35.67
N GLU A 451 -20.06 2.77 -36.49
CA GLU A 451 -20.39 1.90 -37.63
C GLU A 451 -19.21 1.77 -38.60
N GLN A 452 -18.52 2.86 -38.93
CA GLN A 452 -17.34 2.79 -39.81
C GLN A 452 -16.23 1.94 -39.19
N VAL A 453 -15.97 2.09 -37.88
CA VAL A 453 -15.02 1.25 -37.14
C VAL A 453 -15.39 -0.23 -37.28
N LEU A 454 -16.65 -0.59 -37.02
CA LEU A 454 -17.13 -1.97 -37.07
C LEU A 454 -17.12 -2.55 -38.49
N SER A 455 -17.49 -1.75 -39.50
CA SER A 455 -17.46 -2.15 -40.90
C SER A 455 -16.03 -2.48 -41.36
N ILE A 456 -15.04 -1.66 -41.00
CA ILE A 456 -13.63 -1.93 -41.33
C ILE A 456 -13.13 -3.16 -40.55
N ALA A 457 -13.40 -3.23 -39.24
CA ALA A 457 -12.99 -4.36 -38.41
C ALA A 457 -13.59 -5.70 -38.90
N HIS A 458 -14.85 -5.70 -39.34
CA HIS A 458 -15.49 -6.87 -39.95
C HIS A 458 -14.79 -7.28 -41.25
N GLY A 459 -14.47 -6.31 -42.12
CA GLY A 459 -13.71 -6.53 -43.35
C GLY A 459 -12.34 -7.15 -43.09
N LEU A 460 -11.60 -6.62 -42.11
CA LEU A 460 -10.30 -7.14 -41.67
C LEU A 460 -10.42 -8.58 -41.16
N ASN A 461 -11.38 -8.85 -40.28
CA ASN A 461 -11.63 -10.19 -39.76
C ASN A 461 -11.99 -11.19 -40.88
N LYS A 462 -12.75 -10.76 -41.89
CA LYS A 462 -13.07 -11.58 -43.06
C LYS A 462 -11.81 -11.88 -43.89
N ARG A 463 -10.95 -10.89 -44.15
CA ARG A 463 -9.69 -11.06 -44.89
C ARG A 463 -8.69 -11.97 -44.17
N MET A 464 -8.70 -11.97 -42.84
CA MET A 464 -7.81 -12.82 -42.04
C MET A 464 -8.30 -14.27 -41.88
N LYS A 465 -9.51 -14.63 -42.36
CA LYS A 465 -10.01 -16.00 -42.36
C LYS A 465 -9.41 -16.81 -43.50
N GLY A 466 -9.02 -18.06 -43.24
CA GLY A 466 -8.54 -19.00 -44.26
C GLY A 466 -7.16 -19.57 -43.92
N ARG A 467 -6.53 -20.19 -44.93
CA ARG A 467 -5.15 -20.70 -44.81
C ARG A 467 -4.18 -19.51 -44.82
N VAL A 468 -3.33 -19.44 -43.81
CA VAL A 468 -2.25 -18.44 -43.67
C VAL A 468 -0.92 -19.13 -43.96
N ASP A 469 -0.08 -18.50 -44.77
CA ASP A 469 1.29 -18.97 -45.03
C ASP A 469 2.10 -18.96 -43.72
N LEU A 470 2.94 -19.98 -43.50
CA LEU A 470 3.79 -20.07 -42.30
C LEU A 470 4.63 -18.80 -42.07
N THR A 471 5.05 -18.16 -43.16
CA THR A 471 5.87 -16.94 -43.14
C THR A 471 5.13 -15.71 -42.61
N MET A 472 3.79 -15.73 -42.57
CA MET A 472 2.93 -14.60 -42.17
C MET A 472 2.22 -14.81 -40.83
N ILE A 473 2.42 -15.95 -40.17
CA ILE A 473 1.71 -16.30 -38.92
C ILE A 473 1.93 -15.25 -37.82
N THR A 474 3.16 -14.77 -37.64
CA THR A 474 3.48 -13.78 -36.61
C THR A 474 2.80 -12.44 -36.87
N ALA A 475 2.79 -11.98 -38.11
CA ALA A 475 2.10 -10.75 -38.52
C ALA A 475 0.58 -10.86 -38.30
N HIS A 476 -0.02 -11.99 -38.66
CA HIS A 476 -1.45 -12.25 -38.38
C HIS A 476 -1.75 -12.26 -36.88
N GLY A 477 -0.88 -12.87 -36.07
CA GLY A 477 -1.00 -12.87 -34.61
C GLY A 477 -0.97 -11.46 -34.03
N ASP A 478 0.01 -10.64 -34.43
CA ASP A 478 0.15 -9.25 -34.00
C ASP A 478 -1.06 -8.39 -34.45
N ILE A 479 -1.50 -8.52 -35.71
CA ILE A 479 -2.68 -7.79 -36.22
C ILE A 479 -3.95 -8.18 -35.43
N LYS A 480 -4.13 -9.47 -35.15
CA LYS A 480 -5.26 -9.95 -34.35
C LYS A 480 -5.22 -9.36 -32.93
N SER A 481 -4.04 -9.35 -32.30
CA SER A 481 -3.84 -8.74 -30.98
C SER A 481 -4.15 -7.24 -31.01
N GLN A 482 -3.67 -6.52 -32.03
CA GLN A 482 -3.94 -5.10 -32.20
C GLN A 482 -5.45 -4.84 -32.37
N LEU A 483 -6.14 -5.60 -33.22
CA LEU A 483 -7.58 -5.47 -33.41
C LEU A 483 -8.37 -5.67 -32.13
N GLN A 484 -8.00 -6.68 -31.33
CA GLN A 484 -8.63 -6.94 -30.03
C GLN A 484 -8.37 -5.83 -29.00
N SER A 485 -7.26 -5.10 -29.12
CA SER A 485 -6.95 -3.95 -28.27
C SER A 485 -7.68 -2.66 -28.67
N LEU A 486 -8.15 -2.56 -29.93
CA LEU A 486 -8.84 -1.38 -30.46
C LEU A 486 -10.37 -1.53 -30.46
N VAL A 487 -10.86 -2.77 -30.64
CA VAL A 487 -12.30 -3.06 -30.74
C VAL A 487 -12.62 -4.22 -29.81
N PHE A 488 -13.20 -3.90 -28.66
CA PHE A 488 -13.63 -4.82 -27.61
C PHE A 488 -14.97 -4.36 -27.03
N LYS A 489 -15.59 -5.14 -26.13
CA LYS A 489 -16.85 -4.73 -25.50
C LYS A 489 -16.66 -3.47 -24.64
N GLY A 490 -17.35 -2.38 -24.97
CA GLY A 490 -17.25 -1.12 -24.22
C GLY A 490 -16.17 -0.16 -24.75
N PHE A 491 -15.62 -0.42 -25.94
CA PHE A 491 -14.49 0.37 -26.47
C PHE A 491 -14.84 1.84 -26.72
N VAL A 492 -16.12 2.19 -26.92
CA VAL A 492 -16.52 3.55 -27.28
C VAL A 492 -16.35 4.47 -26.08
N SER A 493 -16.93 4.12 -24.93
CA SER A 493 -16.76 4.92 -23.70
C SER A 493 -15.36 4.78 -23.10
N GLN A 494 -14.73 3.60 -23.19
CA GLN A 494 -13.38 3.39 -22.62
C GLN A 494 -12.27 4.14 -23.37
N HIS A 495 -12.33 4.22 -24.70
CA HIS A 495 -11.40 5.06 -25.46
C HIS A 495 -11.82 6.52 -25.50
N GLY A 496 -13.10 6.81 -25.28
CA GLY A 496 -13.68 8.13 -25.38
C GLY A 496 -14.05 8.51 -26.82
N ALA A 497 -15.10 9.33 -26.95
CA ALA A 497 -15.65 9.75 -28.24
C ALA A 497 -14.61 10.41 -29.17
N ALA A 498 -13.67 11.19 -28.60
CA ALA A 498 -12.63 11.89 -29.36
C ALA A 498 -11.69 10.94 -30.13
N LYS A 499 -11.61 9.65 -29.76
CA LYS A 499 -10.72 8.68 -30.39
C LYS A 499 -11.35 7.91 -31.56
N MET A 500 -12.64 8.06 -31.82
CA MET A 500 -13.32 7.26 -32.86
C MET A 500 -12.74 7.49 -34.26
N MET A 501 -12.38 8.73 -34.61
CA MET A 501 -11.71 9.03 -35.89
C MET A 501 -10.29 8.47 -35.96
N ASP A 502 -9.56 8.47 -34.85
CA ASP A 502 -8.25 7.82 -34.75
C ASP A 502 -8.37 6.30 -34.93
N LEU A 503 -9.37 5.66 -34.32
CA LEU A 503 -9.64 4.23 -34.50
C LEU A 503 -9.87 3.88 -35.98
N ILE A 504 -10.68 4.67 -36.70
CA ILE A 504 -10.87 4.48 -38.15
C ILE A 504 -9.53 4.55 -38.89
N ARG A 505 -8.66 5.50 -38.54
CA ARG A 505 -7.32 5.64 -39.16
C ARG A 505 -6.42 4.46 -38.83
N TYR A 506 -6.40 3.98 -37.59
CA TYR A 506 -5.61 2.81 -37.18
C TYR A 506 -6.08 1.53 -37.88
N LEU A 507 -7.39 1.32 -38.01
CA LEU A 507 -7.94 0.17 -38.73
C LEU A 507 -7.60 0.22 -40.23
N LYS A 508 -7.64 1.40 -40.86
CA LYS A 508 -7.16 1.59 -42.25
C LYS A 508 -5.65 1.33 -42.38
N ALA A 509 -4.86 1.62 -41.36
CA ALA A 509 -3.43 1.29 -41.36
C ALA A 509 -3.21 -0.23 -41.35
N ILE A 510 -4.01 -0.98 -40.58
CA ILE A 510 -4.01 -2.45 -40.59
C ILE A 510 -4.40 -2.98 -41.97
N GLU A 511 -5.41 -2.39 -42.62
CA GLU A 511 -5.82 -2.78 -43.97
C GLU A 511 -4.68 -2.65 -44.99
N ARG A 512 -4.00 -1.49 -44.97
CA ARG A 512 -2.82 -1.23 -45.82
C ARG A 512 -1.66 -2.18 -45.51
N ARG A 513 -1.47 -2.54 -44.24
CA ARG A 513 -0.48 -3.53 -43.83
C ARG A 513 -0.79 -4.90 -44.43
N LEU A 514 -2.04 -5.38 -44.30
CA LEU A 514 -2.48 -6.66 -44.87
C LEU A 514 -2.35 -6.73 -46.40
N GLU A 515 -2.49 -5.60 -47.11
CA GLU A 515 -2.28 -5.53 -48.57
C GLU A 515 -0.81 -5.68 -48.95
N LYS A 516 0.10 -5.10 -48.17
CA LYS A 516 1.55 -5.13 -48.44
C LYS A 516 2.24 -6.37 -47.89
N LEU A 517 1.66 -7.02 -46.88
CA LEU A 517 2.25 -8.17 -46.20
C LEU A 517 2.67 -9.30 -47.15
N PRO A 518 1.88 -9.69 -48.18
CA PRO A 518 2.30 -10.72 -49.13
C PRO A 518 3.45 -10.32 -50.05
N VAL A 519 3.69 -9.01 -50.22
CA VAL A 519 4.73 -8.48 -51.13
C VAL A 519 6.10 -8.52 -50.46
N ASP A 520 6.19 -8.13 -49.19
CA ASP A 520 7.46 -8.12 -48.43
C ASP A 520 7.25 -8.49 -46.94
N PRO A 521 7.13 -9.79 -46.63
CA PRO A 521 6.99 -10.27 -45.26
C PRO A 521 8.20 -9.96 -44.37
N ASN A 522 9.40 -9.85 -44.97
CA ASN A 522 10.63 -9.58 -44.22
C ASN A 522 10.66 -8.16 -43.67
N ARG A 523 10.23 -7.17 -44.47
CA ARG A 523 10.08 -5.80 -44.00
C ARG A 523 9.07 -5.70 -42.87
N ASP A 524 7.92 -6.39 -42.97
CA ASP A 524 6.93 -6.43 -41.90
C ASP A 524 7.53 -6.96 -40.60
N ARG A 525 8.27 -8.08 -40.68
CA ARG A 525 8.95 -8.68 -39.53
C ARG A 525 9.93 -7.72 -38.85
N LEU A 526 10.69 -6.93 -39.61
CA LEU A 526 11.60 -5.92 -39.04
C LEU A 526 10.84 -4.82 -38.29
N CYS A 527 9.72 -4.34 -38.84
CA CYS A 527 8.86 -3.37 -38.16
C CYS A 527 8.23 -3.94 -36.88
N VAL A 528 7.81 -5.20 -36.89
CA VAL A 528 7.26 -5.89 -35.70
C VAL A 528 8.32 -6.00 -34.59
N LEU A 529 9.56 -6.36 -34.92
CA LEU A 529 10.66 -6.41 -33.93
C LEU A 529 10.92 -5.04 -33.27
N GLU A 530 10.73 -3.94 -34.00
CA GLU A 530 10.83 -2.59 -33.43
C GLU A 530 9.66 -2.30 -32.47
N LEU A 531 8.45 -2.74 -32.81
CA LEU A 531 7.26 -2.60 -31.95
C LEU A 531 7.34 -3.46 -30.69
N GLU A 532 7.81 -4.70 -30.78
CA GLU A 532 7.95 -5.62 -29.65
C GLU A 532 8.83 -5.03 -28.55
N LYS A 533 9.93 -4.35 -28.91
CA LYS A 533 10.81 -3.66 -27.95
C LYS A 533 10.07 -2.60 -27.15
N VAL A 534 9.18 -1.85 -27.79
CA VAL A 534 8.37 -0.81 -27.13
C VAL A 534 7.28 -1.46 -26.28
N ALA A 535 6.58 -2.46 -26.82
CA ALA A 535 5.49 -3.16 -26.14
C ALA A 535 5.96 -3.87 -24.86
N GLU A 536 7.14 -4.51 -24.88
CA GLU A 536 7.72 -5.16 -23.70
C GLU A 536 7.99 -4.16 -22.57
N GLN A 537 8.53 -2.99 -22.89
CA GLN A 537 8.80 -1.94 -21.89
C GLN A 537 7.49 -1.34 -21.36
N TYR A 538 6.50 -1.13 -22.22
CA TYR A 538 5.17 -0.69 -21.81
C TYR A 538 4.48 -1.72 -20.89
N GLN A 539 4.63 -3.01 -21.17
CA GLN A 539 4.10 -4.07 -20.32
C GLN A 539 4.79 -4.11 -18.95
N LYS A 540 6.11 -3.91 -18.91
CA LYS A 540 6.85 -3.78 -17.65
C LYS A 540 6.35 -2.58 -16.82
N LEU A 541 6.11 -1.44 -17.47
CA LEU A 541 5.58 -0.25 -16.81
C LEU A 541 4.17 -0.47 -16.26
N THR A 542 3.26 -1.02 -17.07
CA THR A 542 1.87 -1.28 -16.65
C THR A 542 1.77 -2.34 -15.56
N ASN A 543 2.68 -3.33 -15.54
CA ASN A 543 2.76 -4.32 -14.46
C ASN A 543 3.20 -3.74 -13.10
N LYS A 544 3.81 -2.55 -13.08
CA LYS A 544 4.13 -1.82 -11.83
C LYS A 544 2.90 -1.15 -11.21
N ILE A 545 1.81 -0.96 -11.97
CA ILE A 545 0.59 -0.32 -11.48
C ILE A 545 -0.13 -1.28 -10.53
N PRO A 546 -0.44 -0.87 -9.28
CA PRO A 546 -1.16 -1.72 -8.34
C PRO A 546 -2.52 -2.16 -8.88
N LYS A 547 -2.92 -3.40 -8.57
CA LYS A 547 -4.23 -3.92 -8.98
C LYS A 547 -5.37 -3.03 -8.46
N GLY A 548 -6.33 -2.72 -9.33
CA GLY A 548 -7.49 -1.89 -9.00
C GLY A 548 -7.23 -0.39 -8.95
N MET A 549 -6.02 0.07 -9.28
CA MET A 549 -5.74 1.48 -9.54
C MET A 549 -6.04 1.85 -11.00
N PRO A 550 -6.55 3.06 -11.26
CA PRO A 550 -6.66 3.56 -12.63
C PRO A 550 -5.26 3.65 -13.26
N VAL A 551 -5.19 3.42 -14.58
CA VAL A 551 -3.96 3.69 -15.34
C VAL A 551 -3.82 5.21 -15.47
N PRO A 552 -2.70 5.81 -15.03
CA PRO A 552 -2.44 7.23 -15.22
C PRO A 552 -2.58 7.65 -16.69
N GLU A 553 -2.94 8.91 -16.92
CA GLU A 553 -3.21 9.42 -18.26
C GLU A 553 -1.94 9.37 -19.13
N GLU A 554 -0.78 9.66 -18.54
CA GLU A 554 0.54 9.59 -19.18
C GLU A 554 0.82 8.18 -19.70
N ILE A 555 0.53 7.16 -18.89
CA ILE A 555 0.71 5.75 -19.27
C ILE A 555 -0.35 5.33 -20.30
N SER A 556 -1.58 5.83 -20.19
CA SER A 556 -2.62 5.61 -21.19
C SER A 556 -2.26 6.24 -22.54
N ASN A 557 -1.59 7.38 -22.55
CA ASN A 557 -1.12 8.05 -23.76
C ASN A 557 -0.05 7.26 -24.52
N ILE A 558 0.78 6.49 -23.80
CA ILE A 558 1.78 5.61 -24.42
C ILE A 558 1.12 4.49 -25.24
N PHE A 559 -0.06 3.99 -24.85
CA PHE A 559 -0.83 3.06 -25.69
C PHE A 559 -1.15 3.68 -27.05
N TRP A 560 -1.59 4.95 -27.08
CA TRP A 560 -1.88 5.66 -28.33
C TRP A 560 -0.63 5.94 -29.14
N MET A 561 0.49 6.31 -28.50
CA MET A 561 1.77 6.48 -29.19
C MET A 561 2.21 5.20 -29.93
N GLN A 562 1.91 4.02 -29.39
CA GLN A 562 2.17 2.74 -30.08
C GLN A 562 1.29 2.58 -31.33
N GLN A 563 0.03 3.02 -31.30
CA GLN A 563 -0.83 3.01 -32.50
C GLN A 563 -0.32 3.99 -33.55
N GLU A 564 0.17 5.17 -33.14
CA GLU A 564 0.80 6.13 -34.06
C GLU A 564 2.09 5.57 -34.68
N LEU A 565 2.91 4.88 -33.88
CA LEU A 565 4.10 4.18 -34.38
C LEU A 565 3.73 3.10 -35.41
N ARG A 566 2.63 2.38 -35.20
CA ARG A 566 2.13 1.41 -36.19
C ARG A 566 1.70 2.08 -37.50
N VAL A 567 1.06 3.25 -37.44
CA VAL A 567 0.75 4.03 -38.65
C VAL A 567 2.04 4.45 -39.36
N SER A 568 3.05 4.95 -38.65
CA SER A 568 4.30 5.39 -39.27
C SER A 568 5.14 4.25 -39.86
N LEU A 569 5.07 3.04 -39.29
CA LEU A 569 5.78 1.87 -39.81
C LEU A 569 5.08 1.25 -41.03
N PHE A 570 3.76 1.05 -40.96
CA PHE A 570 3.04 0.25 -41.94
C PHE A 570 2.25 1.07 -42.98
N ALA A 571 1.87 2.30 -42.66
CA ALA A 571 0.92 3.09 -43.45
C ALA A 571 1.24 4.60 -43.47
N GLN A 572 2.49 4.96 -43.74
CA GLN A 572 3.01 6.34 -43.75
C GLN A 572 2.12 7.37 -44.47
N THR A 573 1.47 6.97 -45.56
CA THR A 573 0.56 7.81 -46.35
C THR A 573 -0.73 8.21 -45.63
N LEU A 574 -1.01 7.69 -44.43
CA LEU A 574 -2.13 8.15 -43.57
C LEU A 574 -1.74 9.32 -42.67
N GLY A 575 -0.44 9.55 -42.43
CA GLY A 575 0.05 10.57 -41.52
C GLY A 575 -0.19 10.27 -40.03
N THR A 576 0.59 10.94 -39.19
CA THR A 576 0.47 10.95 -37.73
C THR A 576 0.30 12.39 -37.24
N PRO A 577 -0.43 12.64 -36.14
CA PRO A 577 -0.69 13.99 -35.64
C PRO A 577 0.57 14.69 -35.10
N TYR A 578 1.61 13.92 -34.78
CA TYR A 578 2.92 14.39 -34.36
C TYR A 578 4.00 13.42 -34.86
N PRO A 579 5.28 13.82 -34.90
CA PRO A 579 6.33 12.90 -35.32
C PRO A 579 6.56 11.83 -34.24
N VAL A 580 6.60 10.56 -34.65
CA VAL A 580 6.68 9.39 -33.75
C VAL A 580 7.75 8.42 -34.23
N SER A 581 8.46 7.82 -33.28
CA SER A 581 9.46 6.75 -33.51
C SER A 581 9.58 5.89 -32.27
N ALA A 582 10.12 4.67 -32.38
CA ALA A 582 10.31 3.80 -31.21
C ALA A 582 11.14 4.48 -30.11
N LYS A 583 12.16 5.27 -30.48
CA LYS A 583 12.96 6.07 -29.53
C LYS A 583 12.10 7.05 -28.73
N ARG A 584 11.14 7.73 -29.37
CA ARG A 584 10.25 8.68 -28.68
C ARG A 584 9.29 7.97 -27.73
N VAL A 585 8.75 6.81 -28.12
CA VAL A 585 7.88 6.02 -27.22
C VAL A 585 8.67 5.49 -26.02
N LEU A 586 9.89 4.98 -26.24
CA LEU A 586 10.76 4.54 -25.16
C LEU A 586 11.16 5.66 -24.21
N ASN A 587 11.35 6.89 -24.72
CA ASN A 587 11.61 8.04 -23.86
C ASN A 587 10.38 8.40 -23.01
N ALA A 588 9.19 8.42 -23.60
CA ALA A 588 7.94 8.66 -22.86
C ALA A 588 7.72 7.59 -21.76
N ILE A 589 8.07 6.33 -22.04
CA ILE A 589 8.05 5.26 -21.02
C ILE A 589 8.98 5.60 -19.86
N LYS A 590 10.23 6.00 -20.14
CA LYS A 590 11.22 6.37 -19.11
C LYS A 590 10.80 7.58 -18.28
N GLU A 591 10.23 8.59 -18.94
CA GLU A 591 9.71 9.79 -18.28
C GLU A 591 8.49 9.49 -17.40
N SER A 592 7.78 8.40 -17.68
CA SER A 592 6.61 7.92 -16.91
C SER A 592 6.98 6.90 -15.82
N GLU A 593 8.26 6.53 -15.67
CA GLU A 593 8.69 5.71 -14.54
C GLU A 593 8.69 6.57 -13.28
N LEU A 594 7.65 6.36 -12.45
CA LEU A 594 7.52 6.93 -11.10
C LEU A 594 8.67 6.53 -10.18
#